data_AF-A0A7J3NM55-F1
#
_entry.id   AF-A0A7J3NM55-F1
#
_cell.length_a   1.000
_cell.length_b   1.000
_cell.length_c   1.000
_cell.angle_alpha   90.00
_cell.angle_beta   90.00
_cell.angle_gamma   90.00
#
_symmetry.space_group_name_H-M   'P 1'
#
loop_
_entity.id
_entity.type
_entity.pdbx_description
1 polymer ?
#
loop_
_entity_poly.entity_id
_entity_poly.type
_entity_poly.pdbx_seq_one_letter_code
_entity_poly.pdbx_strand_id
1 'polypeptide(L)'
;MRDPKELLVYLLLRSMKETTLDELAEAAGIPRRNAVRILRSFVRRGVAREVGEKVLFTPRCSEGLRVPFGGEVVELSVSVDRDLMKVGEVRVYRGEDVVACMPCIASGEDFVVDLSSFLEFYGEAARERGSSFSVKKAYNVFRRLMEGKGEVKSAGQWEIDAALSAILLCGAIAEELGLDYIITTIDSTSIPRRVEREEFECMGEERGVEIVAGYSFPLGKGDGLLLIDRAGRTYFSKRGGKNLVELEVIEEEDIVEVDFSELVNNYVRLAEEKRHFSAERVVDCFFMMLEKGGKIEDYLKLLDYDDERELLEVMYRISMVIMRLKGKDVTAKVTYPSFSGELA
;
A
#
# COMPACT_ATOMS: atom_id res chain seq x y z
N MET A 1 -21.99 -8.22 -10.93
CA MET A 1 -23.04 -7.45 -11.65
C MET A 1 -22.77 -7.55 -13.14
N ARG A 2 -23.77 -7.43 -14.04
CA ARG A 2 -23.56 -7.63 -15.50
C ARG A 2 -23.74 -6.35 -16.34
N ASP A 3 -24.19 -5.25 -15.73
CA ASP A 3 -24.57 -4.01 -16.44
C ASP A 3 -23.84 -2.81 -15.79
N PRO A 4 -23.10 -1.97 -16.56
CA PRO A 4 -22.47 -0.76 -16.03
C PRO A 4 -23.42 0.17 -15.28
N LYS A 5 -24.71 0.16 -15.65
CA LYS A 5 -25.76 0.91 -14.96
C LYS A 5 -26.11 0.30 -13.60
N GLU A 6 -26.02 -1.03 -13.47
CA GLU A 6 -26.18 -1.72 -12.19
C GLU A 6 -25.06 -1.29 -11.24
N LEU A 7 -23.80 -1.23 -11.72
CA LEU A 7 -22.68 -0.76 -10.90
C LEU A 7 -22.83 0.71 -10.48
N LEU A 8 -23.23 1.61 -11.39
CA LEU A 8 -23.46 3.02 -11.05
C LEU A 8 -24.53 3.18 -9.96
N VAL A 9 -25.64 2.47 -10.08
CA VAL A 9 -26.72 2.50 -9.08
C VAL A 9 -26.25 1.90 -7.75
N TYR A 10 -25.39 0.88 -7.76
CA TYR A 10 -24.77 0.34 -6.55
C TYR A 10 -23.92 1.40 -5.84
N LEU A 11 -23.04 2.08 -6.57
CA LEU A 11 -22.15 3.10 -6.01
C LEU A 11 -22.92 4.32 -5.46
N LEU A 12 -23.97 4.75 -6.17
CA LEU A 12 -24.83 5.84 -5.71
C LEU A 12 -25.63 5.47 -4.46
N LEU A 13 -26.23 4.28 -4.44
CA LEU A 13 -26.97 3.80 -3.27
C LEU A 13 -26.05 3.65 -2.05
N ARG A 14 -24.83 3.16 -2.26
CA ARG A 14 -23.78 3.07 -1.23
C ARG A 14 -23.37 4.44 -0.70
N SER A 15 -23.12 5.41 -1.58
CA SER A 15 -22.73 6.78 -1.21
C SER A 15 -23.82 7.49 -0.42
N MET A 16 -25.07 7.37 -0.87
CA MET A 16 -26.20 8.04 -0.24
C MET A 16 -26.59 7.41 1.10
N LYS A 17 -26.23 6.13 1.34
CA LYS A 17 -26.60 5.27 2.48
C LYS A 17 -28.12 5.02 2.60
N GLU A 18 -28.93 6.06 2.41
CA GLU A 18 -30.38 6.09 2.40
C GLU A 18 -30.85 7.06 1.31
N THR A 19 -31.74 6.62 0.42
CA THR A 19 -32.28 7.46 -0.66
C THR A 19 -33.66 6.98 -1.10
N THR A 20 -34.38 7.77 -1.89
CA THR A 20 -35.57 7.31 -2.58
C THR A 20 -35.24 6.71 -3.95
N LEU A 21 -36.16 5.92 -4.50
CA LEU A 21 -36.01 5.37 -5.84
C LEU A 21 -35.90 6.47 -6.92
N ASP A 22 -36.60 7.59 -6.74
CA ASP A 22 -36.62 8.69 -7.70
C ASP A 22 -35.29 9.45 -7.70
N GLU A 23 -34.75 9.76 -6.51
CA GLU A 23 -33.41 10.35 -6.35
C GLU A 23 -32.31 9.44 -6.92
N LEU A 24 -32.39 8.13 -6.64
CA LEU A 24 -31.40 7.17 -7.14
C LEU A 24 -31.45 7.04 -8.67
N ALA A 25 -32.65 7.09 -9.27
CA ALA A 25 -32.82 7.04 -10.72
C ALA A 25 -32.29 8.32 -11.40
N GLU A 26 -32.56 9.48 -10.78
CA GLU A 26 -32.08 10.78 -11.24
C GLU A 26 -30.55 10.87 -11.16
N ALA A 27 -29.96 10.53 -10.01
CA ALA A 27 -28.51 10.55 -9.82
C ALA A 27 -27.77 9.58 -10.74
N ALA A 28 -28.38 8.43 -11.04
CA ALA A 28 -27.83 7.45 -11.98
C ALA A 28 -28.07 7.83 -13.46
N GLY A 29 -28.88 8.86 -13.74
CA GLY A 29 -29.25 9.24 -15.11
C GLY A 29 -30.00 8.14 -15.86
N ILE A 30 -30.78 7.31 -15.16
CA ILE A 30 -31.50 6.18 -15.74
C ILE A 30 -33.03 6.31 -15.58
N PRO A 31 -33.82 5.76 -16.51
CA PRO A 31 -35.27 5.70 -16.34
C PRO A 31 -35.66 4.95 -15.06
N ARG A 32 -36.66 5.46 -14.32
CA ARG A 32 -37.17 4.84 -13.09
C ARG A 32 -37.45 3.34 -13.23
N ARG A 33 -37.99 2.89 -14.37
CA ARG A 33 -38.20 1.46 -14.68
C ARG A 33 -36.92 0.62 -14.59
N ASN A 34 -35.79 1.16 -15.05
CA ASN A 34 -34.49 0.48 -14.98
C ASN A 34 -33.96 0.49 -13.54
N ALA A 35 -34.10 1.61 -12.84
CA ALA A 35 -33.76 1.70 -11.42
C ALA A 35 -34.53 0.66 -10.60
N VAL A 36 -35.85 0.51 -10.80
CA VAL A 36 -36.67 -0.54 -10.13
C VAL A 36 -36.13 -1.94 -10.40
N ARG A 37 -35.76 -2.24 -11.65
CA ARG A 37 -35.24 -3.55 -12.02
C ARG A 37 -33.92 -3.85 -11.30
N ILE A 38 -33.03 -2.86 -11.24
CA ILE A 38 -31.75 -2.95 -10.54
C ILE A 38 -31.97 -3.05 -9.03
N LEU A 39 -32.86 -2.24 -8.46
CA LEU A 39 -33.16 -2.26 -7.03
C LEU A 39 -33.72 -3.61 -6.59
N ARG A 40 -34.65 -4.20 -7.35
CA ARG A 40 -35.15 -5.55 -7.08
C ARG A 40 -34.07 -6.63 -7.16
N SER A 41 -33.03 -6.41 -7.94
CA SER A 41 -31.84 -7.27 -7.98
C SER A 41 -31.03 -7.09 -6.69
N PHE A 42 -30.85 -5.85 -6.22
CA PHE A 42 -30.13 -5.54 -4.98
C PHE A 42 -30.85 -6.04 -3.73
N VAL A 43 -32.17 -5.86 -3.64
CA VAL A 43 -32.99 -6.39 -2.53
C VAL A 43 -32.92 -7.91 -2.49
N ARG A 44 -33.04 -8.59 -3.65
CA ARG A 44 -32.87 -10.05 -3.72
C ARG A 44 -31.47 -10.51 -3.32
N ARG A 45 -30.46 -9.67 -3.55
CA ARG A 45 -29.10 -9.92 -3.10
C ARG A 45 -28.87 -9.39 -1.69
N GLY A 46 -29.80 -8.77 -0.99
CA GLY A 46 -29.52 -8.19 0.34
C GLY A 46 -28.45 -7.09 0.32
N VAL A 47 -28.27 -6.41 -0.83
CA VAL A 47 -27.43 -5.20 -0.98
C VAL A 47 -28.23 -3.94 -0.61
N ALA A 48 -29.55 -4.06 -0.64
CA ALA A 48 -30.46 -2.97 -0.34
C ALA A 48 -31.68 -3.50 0.41
N ARG A 49 -32.29 -2.66 1.24
CA ARG A 49 -33.57 -2.93 1.92
C ARG A 49 -34.54 -1.80 1.63
N GLU A 50 -35.74 -2.15 1.19
CA GLU A 50 -36.83 -1.19 1.07
C GLU A 50 -37.48 -0.98 2.45
N VAL A 51 -37.59 0.27 2.89
CA VAL A 51 -38.28 0.69 4.12
C VAL A 51 -39.21 1.84 3.76
N GLY A 52 -40.48 1.50 3.52
CA GLY A 52 -41.45 2.46 2.99
C GLY A 52 -41.05 2.93 1.59
N GLU A 53 -40.91 4.25 1.41
CA GLU A 53 -40.48 4.86 0.14
C GLU A 53 -38.96 4.95 0.00
N LYS A 54 -38.23 4.59 1.05
CA LYS A 54 -36.78 4.68 1.12
C LYS A 54 -36.11 3.35 0.80
N VAL A 55 -34.94 3.45 0.22
CA VAL A 55 -34.02 2.35 -0.02
C VAL A 55 -32.80 2.58 0.85
N LEU A 56 -32.55 1.64 1.74
CA LEU A 56 -31.37 1.59 2.59
C LEU A 56 -30.32 0.72 1.91
N PHE A 57 -29.10 1.22 1.81
CA PHE A 57 -27.96 0.36 1.50
C PHE A 57 -27.76 -0.64 2.66
N THR A 58 -27.62 -1.91 2.32
CA THR A 58 -27.34 -2.96 3.30
C THR A 58 -25.91 -3.43 3.04
N PRO A 59 -24.95 -3.13 3.92
CA PRO A 59 -23.58 -3.61 3.75
C PRO A 59 -23.62 -5.14 3.76
N ARG A 60 -23.10 -5.74 2.70
CA ARG A 60 -22.89 -7.19 2.67
C ARG A 60 -21.56 -7.45 3.35
N CYS A 61 -21.59 -8.18 4.47
CA CYS A 61 -20.40 -8.91 4.92
C CYS A 61 -19.94 -9.82 3.77
N SER A 62 -18.68 -9.65 3.33
CA SER A 62 -17.67 -10.60 2.80
C SER A 62 -18.04 -11.89 2.04
N GLU A 63 -19.31 -12.16 1.72
CA GLU A 63 -19.79 -13.27 0.90
C GLU A 63 -19.75 -12.85 -0.59
N GLY A 64 -18.57 -12.95 -1.19
CA GLY A 64 -18.39 -12.98 -2.66
C GLY A 64 -18.63 -11.66 -3.41
N LEU A 65 -17.56 -10.90 -3.61
CA LEU A 65 -17.46 -9.77 -4.51
C LEU A 65 -17.47 -10.22 -5.98
N ARG A 66 -18.56 -9.91 -6.70
CA ARG A 66 -18.67 -10.24 -8.13
C ARG A 66 -18.10 -9.15 -9.02
N VAL A 67 -16.92 -9.38 -9.57
CA VAL A 67 -16.14 -8.39 -10.33
C VAL A 67 -15.97 -8.75 -11.81
N PRO A 68 -15.84 -7.76 -12.71
CA PRO A 68 -15.49 -8.01 -14.11
C PRO A 68 -14.04 -8.52 -14.23
N PHE A 69 -13.80 -9.49 -15.12
CA PHE A 69 -12.49 -10.12 -15.32
C PHE A 69 -12.31 -10.60 -16.75
N GLY A 70 -11.66 -9.79 -17.59
CA GLY A 70 -11.38 -10.13 -18.97
C GLY A 70 -12.64 -10.40 -19.79
N GLY A 71 -13.70 -9.62 -19.57
CA GLY A 71 -15.02 -9.80 -20.20
C GLY A 71 -15.94 -10.83 -19.53
N GLU A 72 -15.49 -11.50 -18.47
CA GLU A 72 -16.29 -12.42 -17.65
C GLU A 72 -16.61 -11.79 -16.29
N VAL A 73 -17.37 -12.51 -15.45
CA VAL A 73 -17.59 -12.12 -14.06
C VAL A 73 -17.07 -13.23 -13.16
N VAL A 74 -16.10 -12.90 -12.31
CA VAL A 74 -15.57 -13.80 -11.28
C VAL A 74 -16.03 -13.36 -9.90
N GLU A 75 -15.97 -14.27 -8.96
CA GLU A 75 -16.28 -14.03 -7.55
C GLU A 75 -14.98 -14.01 -6.76
N LEU A 76 -14.77 -12.95 -6.01
CA LEU A 76 -13.63 -12.76 -5.13
C LEU A 76 -14.11 -12.63 -3.69
N SER A 77 -13.36 -13.06 -2.71
CA SER A 77 -13.59 -12.68 -1.31
C SER A 77 -12.40 -11.86 -0.81
N VAL A 78 -12.65 -11.11 0.26
CA VAL A 78 -11.69 -10.18 0.83
C VAL A 78 -11.60 -10.47 2.32
N SER A 79 -10.39 -10.40 2.85
CA SER A 79 -10.10 -10.43 4.27
C SER A 79 -9.16 -9.29 4.58
N VAL A 80 -9.44 -8.55 5.64
CA VAL A 80 -8.51 -7.54 6.16
C VAL A 80 -7.89 -8.04 7.47
N ASP A 81 -6.57 -8.23 7.46
CA ASP A 81 -5.78 -8.58 8.63
C ASP A 81 -4.95 -7.36 9.05
N ARG A 82 -5.02 -6.95 10.32
CA ARG A 82 -4.27 -5.80 10.86
C ARG A 82 -3.64 -6.17 12.19
N ASP A 83 -2.44 -5.67 12.41
CA ASP A 83 -1.73 -5.77 13.68
C ASP A 83 -2.09 -4.62 14.64
N LEU A 84 -1.46 -4.64 15.82
CA LEU A 84 -1.61 -3.61 16.85
C LEU A 84 -1.07 -2.24 16.42
N MET A 85 -0.14 -2.21 15.47
CA MET A 85 0.41 -1.00 14.86
C MET A 85 -0.45 -0.49 13.70
N LYS A 86 -1.63 -1.10 13.51
CA LYS A 86 -2.59 -0.78 12.44
C LYS A 86 -2.02 -0.97 11.03
N VAL A 87 -0.92 -1.71 10.90
CA VAL A 87 -0.39 -2.19 9.62
C VAL A 87 -0.97 -3.55 9.34
N GLY A 88 -1.24 -3.82 8.09
CA GLY A 88 -1.93 -5.04 7.73
C GLY A 88 -1.75 -5.42 6.28
N GLU A 89 -2.50 -6.44 5.92
CA GLU A 89 -2.66 -6.84 4.55
C GLU A 89 -4.14 -7.06 4.27
N VAL A 90 -4.57 -6.61 3.10
CA VAL A 90 -5.83 -7.01 2.51
C VAL A 90 -5.54 -8.18 1.58
N ARG A 91 -6.06 -9.36 1.93
CA ARG A 91 -5.94 -10.57 1.13
C ARG A 91 -7.19 -10.72 0.27
N VAL A 92 -6.97 -10.92 -1.03
CA VAL A 92 -8.04 -11.15 -2.02
C VAL A 92 -7.97 -12.60 -2.46
N TYR A 93 -9.09 -13.29 -2.39
CA TYR A 93 -9.20 -14.70 -2.71
C TYR A 93 -10.07 -14.92 -3.93
N ARG A 94 -9.76 -15.96 -4.70
CA ARG A 94 -10.61 -16.52 -5.74
C ARG A 94 -10.85 -18.00 -5.41
N GLY A 95 -11.97 -18.29 -4.77
CA GLY A 95 -12.16 -19.61 -4.14
C GLY A 95 -11.27 -19.72 -2.91
N GLU A 96 -10.40 -20.72 -2.87
CA GLU A 96 -9.43 -20.92 -1.78
C GLU A 96 -8.07 -20.26 -2.06
N ASP A 97 -7.81 -19.86 -3.31
CA ASP A 97 -6.53 -19.31 -3.74
C ASP A 97 -6.43 -17.81 -3.43
N VAL A 98 -5.34 -17.40 -2.77
CA VAL A 98 -4.99 -15.99 -2.62
C VAL A 98 -4.45 -15.49 -3.95
N VAL A 99 -5.15 -14.52 -4.55
CA VAL A 99 -4.78 -13.93 -5.85
C VAL A 99 -4.11 -12.57 -5.74
N ALA A 100 -4.26 -11.88 -4.61
CA ALA A 100 -3.55 -10.65 -4.33
C ALA A 100 -3.39 -10.42 -2.82
N CYS A 101 -2.23 -9.88 -2.43
CA CYS A 101 -1.95 -9.39 -1.07
C CYS A 101 -1.57 -7.92 -1.17
N MET A 102 -2.43 -7.05 -0.63
CA MET A 102 -2.26 -5.61 -0.70
C MET A 102 -1.86 -5.09 0.68
N PRO A 103 -0.66 -4.51 0.85
CA PRO A 103 -0.30 -3.93 2.13
C PRO A 103 -1.21 -2.75 2.45
N CYS A 104 -1.57 -2.60 3.71
CA CYS A 104 -2.40 -1.52 4.20
C CYS A 104 -1.89 -0.95 5.52
N ILE A 105 -2.23 0.30 5.79
CA ILE A 105 -1.91 0.96 7.05
C ILE A 105 -3.05 1.89 7.47
N ALA A 106 -3.40 1.90 8.75
CA ALA A 106 -4.29 2.89 9.33
C ALA A 106 -3.50 3.88 10.20
N SER A 107 -3.45 5.15 9.80
CA SER A 107 -2.78 6.22 10.55
C SER A 107 -3.79 7.32 10.85
N GLY A 108 -4.06 7.56 12.14
CA GLY A 108 -5.13 8.47 12.56
C GLY A 108 -6.51 8.04 12.03
N GLU A 109 -7.16 8.92 11.28
CA GLU A 109 -8.43 8.68 10.58
C GLU A 109 -8.25 8.07 9.17
N ASP A 110 -7.01 8.04 8.67
CA ASP A 110 -6.73 7.60 7.31
C ASP A 110 -6.44 6.10 7.25
N PHE A 111 -7.05 5.44 6.26
CA PHE A 111 -6.75 4.06 5.91
C PHE A 111 -6.20 4.00 4.49
N VAL A 112 -4.93 3.62 4.35
CA VAL A 112 -4.23 3.57 3.06
C VAL A 112 -4.05 2.13 2.61
N VAL A 113 -4.44 1.81 1.38
CA VAL A 113 -4.25 0.48 0.75
C VAL A 113 -3.45 0.62 -0.54
N ASP A 114 -2.44 -0.21 -0.72
CA ASP A 114 -1.72 -0.34 -1.98
C ASP A 114 -2.40 -1.37 -2.91
N LEU A 115 -2.91 -0.88 -4.04
CA LEU A 115 -3.62 -1.70 -5.01
C LEU A 115 -2.69 -2.42 -6.02
N SER A 116 -1.37 -2.25 -5.92
CA SER A 116 -0.41 -2.75 -6.91
C SER A 116 -0.58 -4.24 -7.19
N SER A 117 -0.52 -5.08 -6.15
CA SER A 117 -0.67 -6.54 -6.28
C SER A 117 -2.00 -6.94 -6.93
N PHE A 118 -3.09 -6.26 -6.59
CA PHE A 118 -4.41 -6.54 -7.17
C PHE A 118 -4.49 -6.16 -8.65
N LEU A 119 -3.88 -5.05 -9.05
CA LEU A 119 -3.81 -4.67 -10.47
C LEU A 119 -2.86 -5.58 -11.25
N GLU A 120 -1.78 -6.07 -10.63
CA GLU A 120 -0.87 -7.04 -11.24
C GLU A 120 -1.53 -8.39 -11.51
N PHE A 121 -2.42 -8.86 -10.63
CA PHE A 121 -3.26 -10.03 -10.87
C PHE A 121 -4.06 -9.93 -12.20
N TYR A 122 -4.63 -8.75 -12.50
CA TYR A 122 -5.27 -8.51 -13.81
C TYR A 122 -4.26 -8.48 -14.95
N GLY A 123 -3.06 -7.95 -14.71
CA GLY A 123 -1.99 -7.91 -15.69
C GLY A 123 -1.43 -9.29 -16.05
N GLU A 124 -1.37 -10.21 -15.09
CA GLU A 124 -1.02 -11.61 -15.31
C GLU A 124 -2.04 -12.30 -16.20
N ALA A 125 -3.32 -12.23 -15.82
CA ALA A 125 -4.40 -12.84 -16.60
C ALA A 125 -4.53 -12.24 -18.01
N ALA A 126 -4.31 -10.93 -18.16
CA ALA A 126 -4.26 -10.29 -19.47
C ALA A 126 -3.16 -10.86 -20.36
N ARG A 127 -1.94 -11.04 -19.81
CA ARG A 127 -0.79 -11.62 -20.53
C ARG A 127 -1.06 -13.07 -20.95
N GLU A 128 -1.66 -13.88 -20.08
CA GLU A 128 -2.06 -15.26 -20.40
C GLU A 128 -3.06 -15.33 -21.56
N ARG A 129 -3.93 -14.32 -21.69
CA ARG A 129 -4.87 -14.19 -22.82
C ARG A 129 -4.30 -13.40 -24.01
N GLY A 130 -2.98 -13.19 -24.07
CA GLY A 130 -2.31 -12.50 -25.17
C GLY A 130 -2.68 -11.01 -25.31
N SER A 131 -3.17 -10.40 -24.24
CA SER A 131 -3.54 -8.98 -24.18
C SER A 131 -2.46 -8.17 -23.48
N SER A 132 -2.28 -6.91 -23.90
CA SER A 132 -1.43 -5.97 -23.18
C SER A 132 -2.16 -5.39 -21.96
N PHE A 133 -1.41 -5.08 -20.91
CA PHE A 133 -1.92 -4.47 -19.70
C PHE A 133 -0.90 -3.51 -19.12
N SER A 134 -1.38 -2.45 -18.46
CA SER A 134 -0.53 -1.50 -17.73
C SER A 134 -1.16 -1.16 -16.40
N VAL A 135 -0.49 -1.53 -15.30
CA VAL A 135 -0.89 -1.21 -13.92
C VAL A 135 -1.13 0.28 -13.76
N LYS A 136 -0.17 1.11 -14.20
CA LYS A 136 -0.27 2.58 -14.14
C LYS A 136 -1.50 3.11 -14.87
N LYS A 137 -1.83 2.51 -16.02
CA LYS A 137 -2.98 2.91 -16.82
C LYS A 137 -4.29 2.48 -16.18
N ALA A 138 -4.39 1.26 -15.66
CA ALA A 138 -5.53 0.78 -14.88
C ALA A 138 -5.77 1.65 -13.64
N TYR A 139 -4.71 1.99 -12.90
CA TYR A 139 -4.82 2.89 -11.75
C TYR A 139 -5.28 4.30 -12.13
N ASN A 140 -4.81 4.83 -13.26
CA ASN A 140 -5.30 6.11 -13.77
C ASN A 140 -6.79 6.06 -14.14
N VAL A 141 -7.27 4.94 -14.71
CA VAL A 141 -8.70 4.73 -14.96
C VAL A 141 -9.47 4.71 -13.64
N PHE A 142 -9.01 3.93 -12.66
CA PHE A 142 -9.57 3.88 -11.32
C PHE A 142 -9.72 5.27 -10.70
N ARG A 143 -8.63 6.06 -10.68
CA ARG A 143 -8.65 7.43 -10.13
C ARG A 143 -9.64 8.34 -10.86
N ARG A 144 -9.66 8.32 -12.18
CA ARG A 144 -10.58 9.16 -12.96
C ARG A 144 -12.04 8.81 -12.72
N LEU A 145 -12.35 7.53 -12.58
CA LEU A 145 -13.70 7.06 -12.26
C LEU A 145 -14.12 7.51 -10.87
N MET A 146 -13.25 7.37 -9.87
CA MET A 146 -13.50 7.84 -8.51
C MET A 146 -13.65 9.37 -8.42
N GLU A 147 -12.93 10.12 -9.26
CA GLU A 147 -13.03 11.58 -9.37
C GLU A 147 -14.20 12.06 -10.25
N GLY A 148 -15.03 11.15 -10.79
CA GLY A 148 -16.16 11.51 -11.65
C GLY A 148 -15.77 12.09 -13.02
N LYS A 149 -14.51 11.94 -13.44
CA LYS A 149 -13.95 12.56 -14.67
C LYS A 149 -14.19 11.76 -15.96
N GLY A 150 -15.06 10.75 -15.91
CA GLY A 150 -15.51 9.97 -17.08
C GLY A 150 -14.44 9.10 -17.77
N GLU A 151 -14.80 8.57 -18.94
CA GLU A 151 -14.07 7.53 -19.68
C GLU A 151 -12.62 7.88 -20.04
N VAL A 152 -11.77 6.84 -20.04
CA VAL A 152 -10.37 6.93 -20.48
C VAL A 152 -10.27 6.38 -21.90
N LYS A 153 -10.20 7.29 -22.89
CA LYS A 153 -10.22 6.99 -24.33
C LYS A 153 -9.12 6.02 -24.81
N SER A 154 -8.12 5.73 -23.99
CA SER A 154 -6.99 4.85 -24.33
C SER A 154 -6.96 3.53 -23.57
N ALA A 155 -7.83 3.30 -22.58
CA ALA A 155 -7.81 2.08 -21.75
C ALA A 155 -8.38 0.88 -22.51
N GLY A 156 -7.70 -0.28 -22.43
CA GLY A 156 -8.24 -1.54 -22.91
C GLY A 156 -9.23 -2.14 -21.91
N GLN A 157 -9.91 -3.22 -22.33
CA GLN A 157 -10.91 -3.89 -21.50
C GLN A 157 -10.33 -4.35 -20.15
N TRP A 158 -9.11 -4.88 -20.15
CA TRP A 158 -8.47 -5.36 -18.92
C TRP A 158 -8.17 -4.24 -17.94
N GLU A 159 -7.71 -3.08 -18.39
CA GLU A 159 -7.48 -1.92 -17.51
C GLU A 159 -8.80 -1.37 -16.94
N ILE A 160 -9.87 -1.40 -17.74
CA ILE A 160 -11.22 -1.01 -17.29
C ILE A 160 -11.74 -2.01 -16.26
N ASP A 161 -11.65 -3.30 -16.54
CA ASP A 161 -12.10 -4.36 -15.62
C ASP A 161 -11.33 -4.28 -14.30
N ALA A 162 -10.00 -4.14 -14.35
CA ALA A 162 -9.16 -3.98 -13.16
C ALA A 162 -9.58 -2.75 -12.34
N ALA A 163 -9.81 -1.61 -12.98
CA ALA A 163 -10.24 -0.38 -12.32
C ALA A 163 -11.61 -0.52 -11.64
N LEU A 164 -12.60 -1.07 -12.34
CA LEU A 164 -13.95 -1.28 -11.78
C LEU A 164 -13.92 -2.26 -10.61
N SER A 165 -13.09 -3.29 -10.72
CA SER A 165 -12.93 -4.31 -9.68
C SER A 165 -12.21 -3.75 -8.46
N ALA A 166 -11.22 -2.87 -8.67
CA ALA A 166 -10.57 -2.13 -7.59
C ALA A 166 -11.57 -1.22 -6.85
N ILE A 167 -12.49 -0.55 -7.54
CA ILE A 167 -13.55 0.25 -6.89
C ILE A 167 -14.44 -0.63 -6.01
N LEU A 168 -14.86 -1.79 -6.53
CA LEU A 168 -15.69 -2.75 -5.79
C LEU A 168 -14.95 -3.30 -4.56
N LEU A 169 -13.67 -3.64 -4.72
CA LEU A 169 -12.78 -4.11 -3.67
C LEU A 169 -12.60 -3.06 -2.57
N CYS A 170 -12.27 -1.82 -2.97
CA CYS A 170 -12.19 -0.68 -2.06
C CYS A 170 -13.50 -0.49 -1.28
N GLY A 171 -14.63 -0.76 -1.94
CA GLY A 171 -15.92 -0.69 -1.31
C GLY A 171 -16.16 -1.73 -0.23
N ALA A 172 -15.81 -2.98 -0.52
CA ALA A 172 -15.88 -4.08 0.44
C ALA A 172 -14.96 -3.87 1.64
N ILE A 173 -13.72 -3.40 1.41
CA ILE A 173 -12.77 -3.09 2.49
C ILE A 173 -13.35 -2.01 3.42
N ALA A 174 -13.85 -0.91 2.86
CA ALA A 174 -14.42 0.17 3.66
C ALA A 174 -15.65 -0.30 4.47
N GLU A 175 -16.50 -1.15 3.88
CA GLU A 175 -17.66 -1.74 4.57
C GLU A 175 -17.24 -2.69 5.70
N GLU A 176 -16.26 -3.57 5.45
CA GLU A 176 -15.72 -4.51 6.44
C GLU A 176 -15.11 -3.78 7.65
N LEU A 177 -14.46 -2.64 7.40
CA LEU A 177 -13.79 -1.86 8.44
C LEU A 177 -14.65 -0.74 9.04
N GLY A 178 -15.86 -0.49 8.52
CA GLY A 178 -16.73 0.60 8.95
C GLY A 178 -16.17 2.00 8.66
N LEU A 179 -15.45 2.15 7.54
CA LEU A 179 -14.80 3.40 7.14
C LEU A 179 -15.67 4.18 6.14
N ASP A 180 -15.65 5.51 6.25
CA ASP A 180 -16.33 6.39 5.29
C ASP A 180 -15.54 6.55 3.99
N TYR A 181 -14.21 6.54 4.07
CA TYR A 181 -13.32 6.61 2.91
C TYR A 181 -12.06 5.77 3.12
N ILE A 182 -11.42 5.40 2.02
CA ILE A 182 -10.07 4.83 2.02
C ILE A 182 -9.20 5.62 1.05
N ILE A 183 -7.93 5.70 1.38
CA ILE A 183 -6.88 6.25 0.53
C ILE A 183 -6.24 5.08 -0.22
N THR A 184 -6.00 5.25 -1.52
CA THR A 184 -5.38 4.20 -2.34
C THR A 184 -4.06 4.69 -2.90
N THR A 185 -3.12 3.77 -3.10
CA THR A 185 -1.88 4.01 -3.83
C THR A 185 -1.57 2.82 -4.75
N ILE A 186 -0.61 3.01 -5.66
CA ILE A 186 0.12 1.92 -6.33
C ILE A 186 1.62 2.03 -6.09
N ASP A 187 1.98 2.77 -5.04
CA ASP A 187 3.35 2.91 -4.59
C ASP A 187 3.61 1.87 -3.51
N SER A 188 3.89 0.65 -3.95
CA SER A 188 4.28 -0.48 -3.10
C SER A 188 5.57 -0.22 -2.31
N THR A 189 6.28 0.86 -2.62
CA THR A 189 7.55 1.21 -2.00
C THR A 189 7.41 2.12 -0.78
N SER A 190 6.22 2.71 -0.55
CA SER A 190 5.96 3.60 0.59
C SER A 190 5.03 3.02 1.64
N ILE A 191 4.44 1.83 1.42
CA ILE A 191 3.68 1.10 2.43
C ILE A 191 4.48 -0.13 2.86
N PRO A 192 4.92 -0.22 4.12
CA PRO A 192 5.60 -1.41 4.61
C PRO A 192 4.68 -2.62 4.50
N ARG A 193 5.23 -3.74 4.03
CA ARG A 193 4.53 -5.03 4.03
C ARG A 193 4.85 -5.78 5.31
N ARG A 194 3.84 -6.32 5.98
CA ARG A 194 4.04 -7.16 7.16
C ARG A 194 4.86 -8.42 6.79
N VAL A 195 5.81 -8.74 7.64
CA VAL A 195 6.64 -9.95 7.53
C VAL A 195 5.99 -11.03 8.36
N GLU A 196 5.86 -12.23 7.79
CA GLU A 196 5.34 -13.39 8.52
C GLU A 196 6.29 -13.77 9.66
N ARG A 197 5.71 -14.31 10.73
CA ARG A 197 6.43 -14.55 11.99
C ARG A 197 7.65 -15.44 11.81
N GLU A 198 7.50 -16.49 11.02
CA GLU A 198 8.55 -17.47 10.75
C GLU A 198 9.79 -16.83 10.11
N GLU A 199 9.61 -15.75 9.33
CA GLU A 199 10.72 -15.09 8.63
C GLU A 199 11.59 -14.25 9.56
N PHE A 200 11.01 -13.60 10.58
CA PHE A 200 11.77 -12.76 11.51
C PHE A 200 12.19 -13.48 12.79
N GLU A 201 11.51 -14.56 13.19
CA GLU A 201 11.87 -15.34 14.38
C GLU A 201 13.28 -15.91 14.29
N CYS A 202 13.63 -16.50 13.14
CA CYS A 202 14.97 -17.03 12.89
C CYS A 202 16.06 -15.96 13.09
N MET A 203 15.79 -14.72 12.65
CA MET A 203 16.73 -13.60 12.76
C MET A 203 16.88 -13.10 14.21
N GLY A 204 15.78 -13.10 14.96
CA GLY A 204 15.77 -12.75 16.38
C GLY A 204 16.49 -13.79 17.25
N GLU A 205 16.22 -15.08 17.02
CA GLU A 205 16.81 -16.20 17.76
C GLU A 205 18.33 -16.25 17.64
N GLU A 206 18.88 -16.06 16.44
CA GLU A 206 20.33 -16.00 16.22
C GLU A 206 21.04 -14.90 17.02
N ARG A 207 20.28 -13.87 17.44
CA ARG A 207 20.79 -12.67 18.11
C ARG A 207 20.32 -12.54 19.56
N GLY A 208 19.51 -13.48 20.07
CA GLY A 208 18.94 -13.43 21.41
C GLY A 208 17.95 -12.28 21.61
N VAL A 209 17.29 -11.83 20.54
CA VAL A 209 16.29 -10.75 20.57
C VAL A 209 14.93 -11.32 20.20
N GLU A 210 13.93 -11.06 21.05
CA GLU A 210 12.56 -11.50 20.77
C GLU A 210 11.82 -10.44 19.96
N ILE A 211 11.75 -10.66 18.64
CA ILE A 211 11.05 -9.82 17.68
C ILE A 211 9.54 -10.10 17.74
N VAL A 212 8.73 -9.04 17.79
CA VAL A 212 7.26 -9.13 17.83
C VAL A 212 6.58 -8.66 16.55
N ALA A 213 7.28 -7.84 15.76
CA ALA A 213 6.78 -7.35 14.48
C ALA A 213 7.93 -7.16 13.49
N GLY A 214 7.63 -7.37 12.21
CA GLY A 214 8.56 -7.15 11.11
C GLY A 214 7.86 -6.52 9.93
N TYR A 215 8.54 -5.59 9.28
CA TYR A 215 8.05 -4.83 8.14
C TYR A 215 9.09 -4.85 7.02
N SER A 216 8.70 -5.37 5.87
CA SER A 216 9.53 -5.39 4.66
C SER A 216 9.24 -4.21 3.76
N PHE A 217 10.27 -3.74 3.08
CA PHE A 217 10.19 -2.71 2.05
C PHE A 217 11.24 -2.96 0.97
N PRO A 218 10.98 -2.59 -0.28
CA PRO A 218 11.92 -2.84 -1.38
C PRO A 218 13.20 -2.00 -1.23
N LEU A 219 14.35 -2.63 -1.52
CA LEU A 219 15.69 -2.05 -1.51
C LEU A 219 16.53 -2.56 -2.68
N GLY A 220 16.72 -1.76 -3.73
CA GLY A 220 17.56 -2.14 -4.87
C GLY A 220 17.21 -3.52 -5.46
N LYS A 221 18.08 -4.52 -5.25
CA LYS A 221 17.91 -5.92 -5.71
C LYS A 221 17.33 -6.87 -4.66
N GLY A 222 16.89 -6.38 -3.51
CA GLY A 222 16.32 -7.19 -2.44
C GLY A 222 15.33 -6.39 -1.58
N ASP A 223 15.14 -6.85 -0.35
CA ASP A 223 14.23 -6.21 0.60
C ASP A 223 14.98 -5.79 1.87
N GLY A 224 14.59 -4.65 2.42
CA GLY A 224 14.91 -4.24 3.78
C GLY A 224 13.85 -4.74 4.75
N LEU A 225 14.27 -5.04 5.97
CA LEU A 225 13.42 -5.45 7.07
C LEU A 225 13.61 -4.46 8.21
N LEU A 226 12.51 -3.86 8.65
CA LEU A 226 12.42 -3.12 9.91
C LEU A 226 11.75 -4.05 10.93
N LEU A 227 12.49 -4.42 11.97
CA LEU A 227 12.05 -5.35 13.01
C LEU A 227 11.86 -4.59 14.33
N ILE A 228 10.85 -4.98 15.11
CA ILE A 228 10.53 -4.37 16.40
C ILE A 228 10.53 -5.47 17.46
N ASP A 229 11.26 -5.27 18.56
CA ASP A 229 11.28 -6.19 19.69
C ASP A 229 10.16 -5.91 20.73
N ARG A 230 10.04 -6.78 21.73
CA ARG A 230 9.09 -6.60 22.85
C ARG A 230 9.24 -5.29 23.63
N ALA A 231 10.45 -4.72 23.66
CA ALA A 231 10.74 -3.46 24.34
C ALA A 231 10.44 -2.23 23.46
N GLY A 232 10.03 -2.44 22.20
CA GLY A 232 9.80 -1.38 21.23
C GLY A 232 11.08 -0.88 20.55
N ARG A 233 12.21 -1.56 20.73
CA ARG A 233 13.46 -1.24 20.02
C ARG A 233 13.34 -1.64 18.57
N THR A 234 13.88 -0.78 17.72
CA THR A 234 13.79 -0.91 16.27
C THR A 234 15.11 -1.41 15.71
N TYR A 235 15.05 -2.35 14.79
CA TYR A 235 16.22 -2.92 14.14
C TYR A 235 16.05 -2.91 12.63
N PHE A 236 17.14 -2.72 11.91
CA PHE A 236 17.21 -2.89 10.47
C PHE A 236 18.03 -4.12 10.11
N SER A 237 17.56 -4.88 9.12
CA SER A 237 18.36 -5.88 8.43
C SER A 237 18.00 -5.91 6.95
N LYS A 238 18.98 -6.17 6.11
CA LYS A 238 18.73 -6.57 4.72
C LYS A 238 18.29 -8.03 4.68
N ARG A 239 17.27 -8.38 3.91
CA ARG A 239 16.83 -9.78 3.75
C ARG A 239 17.97 -10.62 3.18
N GLY A 240 18.27 -11.74 3.83
CA GLY A 240 19.43 -12.60 3.53
C GLY A 240 20.78 -12.04 4.00
N GLY A 241 20.80 -10.84 4.59
CA GLY A 241 21.96 -10.29 5.28
C GLY A 241 22.13 -10.88 6.67
N LYS A 242 23.37 -10.89 7.18
CA LYS A 242 23.69 -11.39 8.53
C LYS A 242 23.66 -10.30 9.59
N ASN A 243 23.59 -9.03 9.21
CA ASN A 243 23.73 -7.89 10.11
C ASN A 243 22.37 -7.36 10.53
N LEU A 244 22.11 -7.44 11.84
CA LEU A 244 21.01 -6.75 12.49
C LEU A 244 21.59 -5.48 13.13
N VAL A 245 21.13 -4.33 12.69
CA VAL A 245 21.58 -3.01 13.16
C VAL A 245 20.48 -2.40 14.00
N GLU A 246 20.78 -2.04 15.24
CA GLU A 246 19.84 -1.31 16.09
C GLU A 246 19.70 0.13 15.60
N LEU A 247 18.47 0.62 15.56
CA LEU A 247 18.12 1.99 15.24
C LEU A 247 17.49 2.62 16.47
N GLU A 248 18.12 3.67 16.99
CA GLU A 248 17.52 4.46 18.05
C GLU A 248 16.41 5.33 17.45
N VAL A 249 15.19 5.19 17.97
CA VAL A 249 14.01 5.92 17.52
C VAL A 249 13.45 6.65 18.72
N ILE A 250 13.59 7.98 18.71
CA ILE A 250 13.15 8.86 19.79
C ILE A 250 11.83 9.48 19.35
N GLU A 251 10.78 9.22 20.11
CA GLU A 251 9.44 9.73 19.81
C GLU A 251 9.14 10.96 20.67
N GLU A 252 8.90 12.10 20.02
CA GLU A 252 8.43 13.34 20.63
C GLU A 252 6.95 13.59 20.27
N GLU A 253 6.38 14.73 20.66
CA GLU A 253 4.94 15.03 20.50
C GLU A 253 4.50 14.94 19.03
N ASP A 254 5.17 15.68 18.14
CA ASP A 254 4.81 15.79 16.72
C ASP A 254 5.84 15.17 15.76
N ILE A 255 7.02 14.84 16.27
CA ILE A 255 8.14 14.32 15.48
C ILE A 255 8.67 13.00 16.02
N VAL A 256 9.30 12.22 15.14
CA VAL A 256 10.09 11.05 15.48
C VAL A 256 11.50 11.25 14.93
N GLU A 257 12.48 11.30 15.82
CA GLU A 257 13.89 11.33 15.43
C GLU A 257 14.42 9.90 15.26
N VAL A 258 15.05 9.64 14.12
CA VAL A 258 15.74 8.37 13.84
C VAL A 258 17.24 8.61 13.85
N ASP A 259 17.97 7.93 14.74
CA ASP A 259 19.44 7.96 14.76
C ASP A 259 19.99 6.88 13.82
N PHE A 260 20.56 7.33 12.69
CA PHE A 260 21.20 6.47 11.69
C PHE A 260 22.69 6.24 11.95
N SER A 261 23.27 6.74 13.06
CA SER A 261 24.71 6.68 13.30
C SER A 261 25.25 5.25 13.25
N GLU A 262 24.59 4.30 13.91
CA GLU A 262 25.00 2.88 13.88
C GLU A 262 24.85 2.25 12.49
N LEU A 263 23.84 2.64 11.73
CA LEU A 263 23.66 2.18 10.35
C LEU A 263 24.78 2.69 9.45
N VAL A 264 25.09 3.99 9.50
CA VAL A 264 26.17 4.58 8.71
C VAL A 264 27.50 3.96 9.11
N ASN A 265 27.76 3.81 10.41
CA ASN A 265 28.97 3.13 10.90
C ASN A 265 29.07 1.68 10.41
N ASN A 266 27.96 0.95 10.32
CA ASN A 266 27.95 -0.40 9.77
C ASN A 266 28.36 -0.40 8.28
N TYR A 267 27.81 0.49 7.48
CA TYR A 267 28.16 0.63 6.06
C TYR A 267 29.61 1.08 5.88
N VAL A 268 30.10 2.03 6.69
CA VAL A 268 31.51 2.45 6.69
C VAL A 268 32.43 1.26 6.96
N ARG A 269 32.17 0.45 7.99
CA ARG A 269 33.00 -0.72 8.34
C ARG A 269 32.99 -1.79 7.25
N LEU A 270 31.84 -2.05 6.63
CA LEU A 270 31.74 -2.98 5.50
C LEU A 270 32.46 -2.44 4.26
N ALA A 271 32.48 -1.12 4.11
CA ALA A 271 33.16 -0.44 3.02
C ALA A 271 34.66 -0.22 3.27
N GLU A 272 35.20 -0.40 4.47
CA GLU A 272 36.66 -0.37 4.69
C GLU A 272 37.40 -1.46 3.86
N GLU A 273 36.69 -2.52 3.44
CA GLU A 273 37.19 -3.49 2.46
C GLU A 273 37.15 -2.98 0.99
N LYS A 274 36.47 -1.85 0.72
CA LYS A 274 36.24 -1.22 -0.58
C LYS A 274 36.63 0.28 -0.55
N ARG A 275 37.83 0.61 -1.06
CA ARG A 275 38.53 1.92 -0.98
C ARG A 275 37.82 3.21 -1.48
N HIS A 276 36.51 3.25 -1.67
CA HIS A 276 35.84 4.34 -2.39
C HIS A 276 34.51 4.86 -1.80
N PHE A 277 34.09 4.38 -0.63
CA PHE A 277 32.84 4.83 0.00
C PHE A 277 33.00 6.16 0.76
N SER A 278 32.05 7.09 0.61
CA SER A 278 31.98 8.35 1.34
C SER A 278 30.65 8.50 2.09
N ALA A 279 30.70 8.37 3.42
CA ALA A 279 29.55 8.62 4.28
C ALA A 279 29.04 10.07 4.16
N GLU A 280 29.97 11.04 4.07
CA GLU A 280 29.65 12.47 3.94
C GLU A 280 28.76 12.76 2.74
N ARG A 281 29.12 12.24 1.55
CA ARG A 281 28.28 12.41 0.35
C ARG A 281 26.89 11.83 0.49
N VAL A 282 26.77 10.67 1.13
CA VAL A 282 25.47 10.02 1.36
C VAL A 282 24.62 10.85 2.31
N VAL A 283 25.20 11.31 3.42
CA VAL A 283 24.50 12.11 4.42
C VAL A 283 24.06 13.47 3.86
N ASP A 284 24.92 14.14 3.09
CA ASP A 284 24.57 15.39 2.41
C ASP A 284 23.42 15.20 1.42
N CYS A 285 23.46 14.12 0.63
CA CYS A 285 22.37 13.79 -0.29
C CYS A 285 21.07 13.50 0.47
N PHE A 286 21.15 12.81 1.59
CA PHE A 286 19.99 12.46 2.41
C PHE A 286 19.31 13.71 2.99
N PHE A 287 20.07 14.60 3.63
CA PHE A 287 19.49 15.83 4.19
C PHE A 287 19.00 16.79 3.09
N MET A 288 19.73 16.90 1.98
CA MET A 288 19.27 17.68 0.83
C MET A 288 17.93 17.17 0.29
N MET A 289 17.72 15.86 0.27
CA MET A 289 16.47 15.24 -0.16
C MET A 289 15.33 15.51 0.83
N LEU A 290 15.58 15.45 2.14
CA LEU A 290 14.58 15.81 3.16
C LEU A 290 14.17 17.29 3.06
N GLU A 291 15.12 18.19 2.81
CA GLU A 291 14.85 19.63 2.72
C GLU A 291 14.14 20.04 1.43
N LYS A 292 14.62 19.56 0.28
CA LYS A 292 14.11 19.99 -1.04
C LYS A 292 12.95 19.15 -1.55
N GLY A 293 12.75 17.97 -0.96
CA GLY A 293 11.85 16.96 -1.47
C GLY A 293 12.27 16.43 -2.85
N GLY A 294 11.45 15.56 -3.42
CA GLY A 294 11.68 15.00 -4.76
C GLY A 294 11.75 13.49 -4.75
N LYS A 295 12.15 12.93 -5.88
CA LYS A 295 12.25 11.48 -6.08
C LYS A 295 13.62 10.99 -5.70
N ILE A 296 13.69 9.89 -4.96
CA ILE A 296 14.95 9.27 -4.56
C ILE A 296 15.87 8.98 -5.76
N GLU A 297 15.31 8.61 -6.91
CA GLU A 297 16.07 8.31 -8.13
C GLU A 297 16.88 9.50 -8.64
N ASP A 298 16.49 10.73 -8.31
CA ASP A 298 17.23 11.93 -8.71
C ASP A 298 18.45 12.15 -7.82
N TYR A 299 18.37 11.78 -6.54
CA TYR A 299 19.47 11.86 -5.58
C TYR A 299 20.46 10.69 -5.73
N LEU A 300 19.97 9.48 -6.07
CA LEU A 300 20.83 8.32 -6.32
C LEU A 300 21.82 8.54 -7.48
N LYS A 301 21.48 9.42 -8.44
CA LYS A 301 22.36 9.80 -9.56
C LYS A 301 23.55 10.66 -9.12
N LEU A 302 23.51 11.26 -7.94
CA LEU A 302 24.59 12.07 -7.38
C LEU A 302 25.66 11.22 -6.67
N LEU A 303 25.38 9.93 -6.48
CA LEU A 303 26.27 8.99 -5.82
C LEU A 303 26.94 8.07 -6.85
N ASP A 304 28.24 7.88 -6.66
CA ASP A 304 29.09 7.18 -7.62
C ASP A 304 29.08 5.67 -7.40
N TYR A 305 28.92 5.24 -6.15
CA TYR A 305 29.12 3.86 -5.73
C TYR A 305 27.81 3.18 -5.30
N ASP A 306 27.68 1.89 -5.60
CA ASP A 306 26.47 1.13 -5.29
C ASP A 306 26.18 1.04 -3.79
N ASP A 307 27.22 0.93 -2.95
CA ASP A 307 27.05 0.90 -1.49
C ASP A 307 26.57 2.25 -0.94
N GLU A 308 26.96 3.38 -1.56
CA GLU A 308 26.46 4.71 -1.21
C GLU A 308 24.99 4.87 -1.58
N ARG A 309 24.63 4.45 -2.79
CA ARG A 309 23.25 4.44 -3.29
C ARG A 309 22.36 3.59 -2.40
N GLU A 310 22.84 2.41 -2.01
CA GLU A 310 22.12 1.52 -1.13
C GLU A 310 21.91 2.16 0.26
N LEU A 311 22.94 2.76 0.87
CA LEU A 311 22.78 3.42 2.17
C LEU A 311 21.77 4.58 2.11
N LEU A 312 21.85 5.42 1.07
CA LEU A 312 20.88 6.51 0.88
C LEU A 312 19.45 5.95 0.77
N GLU A 313 19.27 4.88 -0.01
CA GLU A 313 17.98 4.23 -0.16
C GLU A 313 17.47 3.63 1.16
N VAL A 314 18.33 2.95 1.92
CA VAL A 314 17.99 2.39 3.23
C VAL A 314 17.52 3.48 4.18
N MET A 315 18.30 4.55 4.35
CA MET A 315 17.96 5.66 5.25
C MET A 315 16.62 6.30 4.88
N TYR A 316 16.40 6.53 3.58
CA TYR A 316 15.14 7.06 3.08
C TYR A 316 13.96 6.14 3.38
N ARG A 317 14.08 4.86 3.05
CA ARG A 317 12.99 3.89 3.19
C ARG A 317 12.63 3.67 4.66
N ILE A 318 13.62 3.57 5.54
CA ILE A 318 13.38 3.49 6.99
C ILE A 318 12.62 4.72 7.47
N SER A 319 13.05 5.93 7.08
CA SER A 319 12.37 7.18 7.45
C SER A 319 10.91 7.17 6.99
N MET A 320 10.65 6.78 5.75
CA MET A 320 9.29 6.68 5.21
C MET A 320 8.43 5.65 5.96
N VAL A 321 9.00 4.49 6.27
CA VAL A 321 8.30 3.44 7.02
C VAL A 321 7.99 3.92 8.44
N ILE A 322 8.95 4.50 9.16
CA ILE A 322 8.74 5.01 10.52
C ILE A 322 7.70 6.14 10.55
N MET A 323 7.79 7.10 9.62
CA MET A 323 6.81 8.18 9.45
C MET A 323 5.39 7.63 9.32
N ARG A 324 5.22 6.57 8.52
CA ARG A 324 3.93 5.91 8.30
C ARG A 324 3.45 5.15 9.53
N LEU A 325 4.32 4.36 10.15
CA LEU A 325 4.02 3.56 11.35
C LEU A 325 3.61 4.43 12.53
N LYS A 326 4.26 5.59 12.68
CA LYS A 326 4.07 6.49 13.83
C LYS A 326 3.05 7.60 13.56
N GLY A 327 2.76 7.88 12.28
CA GLY A 327 1.86 8.98 11.91
C GLY A 327 2.40 10.35 12.30
N LYS A 328 3.74 10.51 12.31
CA LYS A 328 4.46 11.70 12.75
C LYS A 328 5.53 12.07 11.72
N ASP A 329 5.91 13.34 11.67
CA ASP A 329 7.01 13.77 10.84
C ASP A 329 8.33 13.15 11.32
N VAL A 330 9.23 12.85 10.40
CA VAL A 330 10.52 12.21 10.73
C VAL A 330 11.64 13.23 10.63
N THR A 331 12.44 13.31 11.68
CA THR A 331 13.76 13.95 11.69
C THR A 331 14.83 12.87 11.77
N ALA A 332 16.08 13.24 11.46
CA ALA A 332 17.18 12.29 11.43
C ALA A 332 18.41 12.86 12.10
N LYS A 333 19.09 12.01 12.86
CA LYS A 333 20.40 12.26 13.45
C LYS A 333 21.41 11.31 12.82
N VAL A 334 22.57 11.82 12.45
CA VAL A 334 23.63 11.01 11.84
C VAL A 334 24.99 11.46 12.35
N THR A 335 25.71 10.55 13.00
CA THR A 335 27.09 10.72 13.43
C THR A 335 27.94 9.67 12.75
N TYR A 336 29.05 10.06 12.14
CA TYR A 336 29.96 9.15 11.46
C TYR A 336 31.41 9.64 11.60
N PRO A 337 32.40 8.73 11.56
CA PRO A 337 33.80 9.13 11.57
C PRO A 337 34.11 9.95 10.32
N SER A 338 34.51 11.21 10.51
CA SER A 338 35.05 12.03 9.44
C SER A 338 36.46 11.52 9.12
N PHE A 339 36.64 10.88 7.97
CA PHE A 339 37.98 10.65 7.44
C PHE A 339 38.52 11.97 6.89
N SER A 340 39.06 12.82 7.77
CA SER A 340 39.93 13.91 7.33
C SER A 340 41.15 13.25 6.69
N GLY A 341 41.20 13.27 5.36
CA GLY A 341 42.29 12.66 4.61
C GLY A 341 43.64 13.27 4.96
N GLU A 342 44.37 12.63 5.86
CA GLU A 342 45.82 12.54 5.77
C GLU A 342 46.14 11.08 5.43
N LEU A 343 46.22 10.82 4.12
CA LEU A 343 46.99 9.70 3.61
C LEU A 343 48.44 9.93 4.06
N ALA A 344 48.89 9.18 5.07
CA ALA A 344 50.30 9.02 5.41
C ALA A 344 50.99 8.04 4.45
#